data_AF-A0A1I1BXQ1-F1
#
_entry.id   AF-A0A1I1BXQ1-F1
#
_cell.length_a   1.000
_cell.length_b   1.000
_cell.length_c   1.000
_cell.angle_alpha   90.00
_cell.angle_beta   90.00
_cell.angle_gamma   90.00
#
_symmetry.space_group_name_H-M   'P 1'
#
loop_
_entity.id
_entity.type
_entity.pdbx_description
1 polymer ?
#
loop_
_entity_poly.entity_id
_entity_poly.type
_entity_poly.pdbx_seq_one_letter_code
_entity_poly.pdbx_strand_id
1 'polypeptide(L)' 'MNPANLLQQVAFIKEIDKLKYIQRKTRLFNSDRLENDAEHSWHLAMMTIALTENPDLY' A
#
# COMPACT_ATOMS: atom_id res chain seq x y z
N MET A 1 -6.54 4.51 -26.57
CA MET A 1 -6.86 3.82 -25.30
C MET A 1 -8.19 3.12 -25.50
N ASN A 2 -8.26 1.79 -25.34
CA ASN A 2 -9.52 1.06 -25.51
C ASN A 2 -10.44 1.35 -24.31
N PRO A 3 -11.69 1.83 -24.50
CA PRO A 3 -12.62 2.11 -23.40
C PRO A 3 -12.85 0.92 -22.47
N ALA A 4 -12.84 -0.30 -22.99
CA ALA A 4 -12.96 -1.52 -22.18
C ALA A 4 -11.78 -1.67 -21.19
N ASN A 5 -10.58 -1.26 -21.60
CA ASN A 5 -9.40 -1.30 -20.72
C ASN A 5 -9.50 -0.27 -19.59
N LEU A 6 -10.06 0.91 -19.87
CA LEU A 6 -10.24 1.95 -18.85
C LEU A 6 -11.25 1.49 -17.77
N LEU A 7 -12.35 0.87 -18.18
CA LEU A 7 -13.34 0.33 -17.23
C LEU A 7 -12.73 -0.76 -16.33
N GLN A 8 -11.90 -1.64 -16.89
CA GLN A 8 -11.17 -2.65 -16.11
C GLN A 8 -10.18 -2.03 -15.13
N GLN A 9 -9.43 -1.01 -15.54
CA GLN A 9 -8.51 -0.30 -14.66
C GLN A 9 -9.24 0.40 -13.51
N VAL A 10 -10.36 1.07 -13.78
CA VAL A 10 -11.19 1.70 -12.73
C VAL A 10 -11.78 0.65 -11.80
N ALA A 11 -12.23 -0.49 -12.32
CA ALA A 11 -12.73 -1.59 -11.50
C ALA A 11 -11.64 -2.15 -10.58
N PHE A 12 -10.42 -2.31 -11.09
CA PHE A 12 -9.27 -2.72 -10.28
C PHE A 12 -8.95 -1.72 -9.17
N ILE A 13 -8.88 -0.42 -9.49
CA ILE A 13 -8.63 0.64 -8.49
C ILE A 13 -9.69 0.62 -7.39
N LYS A 14 -10.97 0.44 -7.75
CA LYS A 14 -12.06 0.31 -6.79
C LYS A 14 -11.92 -0.94 -5.91
N GLU A 15 -11.48 -2.06 -6.48
CA GLU A 15 -11.32 -3.31 -5.74
C GLU A 15 -10.21 -3.20 -4.69
N ILE A 16 -9.06 -2.62 -5.05
CA ILE A 16 -7.93 -2.48 -4.11
C ILE A 16 -8.18 -1.42 -3.02
N ASP A 17 -9.11 -0.48 -3.21
CA ASP A 17 -9.50 0.49 -2.17
C ASP A 17 -10.00 -0.19 -0.90
N LYS A 18 -10.55 -1.41 -1.03
CA LYS A 18 -10.99 -2.24 0.10
C LYS A 18 -9.89 -2.55 1.11
N LEU A 19 -8.61 -2.50 0.71
CA LEU A 19 -7.46 -2.71 1.61
C LEU A 19 -7.43 -1.71 2.77
N LYS A 20 -8.03 -0.52 2.62
CA LYS A 20 -8.15 0.48 3.70
C LYS A 20 -8.96 -0.02 4.90
N TYR A 21 -9.78 -1.06 4.71
CA TYR A 21 -10.64 -1.61 5.75
C TYR A 21 -10.06 -2.86 6.42
N ILE A 22 -8.98 -3.43 5.89
CA ILE A 22 -8.32 -4.59 6.48
C ILE A 22 -7.34 -4.10 7.55
N GLN A 23 -7.69 -4.33 8.82
CA GLN A 23 -6.86 -3.93 9.96
C GLN A 23 -5.82 -5.00 10.28
N ARG A 24 -4.60 -4.57 10.56
CA ARG A 24 -3.48 -5.41 10.98
C ARG A 24 -3.40 -5.47 12.50
N LYS A 25 -2.57 -6.38 13.02
CA LYS A 25 -2.26 -6.42 14.47
C LYS A 25 -1.25 -5.34 14.88
N THR A 26 -0.49 -4.81 13.93
CA THR A 26 0.46 -3.72 14.16
C THR A 26 -0.27 -2.45 14.55
N ARG A 27 0.23 -1.74 15.56
CA ARG A 27 -0.26 -0.40 15.92
C ARG A 27 0.55 0.66 15.21
N LEU A 28 -0.09 1.77 14.90
CA LEU A 28 0.61 2.97 14.46
C LEU A 28 1.55 3.48 15.55
N PHE A 29 2.62 4.15 15.15
CA PHE A 29 3.49 4.83 16.10
C PHE A 29 2.71 5.89 16.87
N ASN A 30 2.90 5.91 18.19
CA ASN A 30 2.29 6.88 19.10
C ASN A 30 0.75 6.94 19.03
N SER A 31 0.10 5.81 18.72
CA SER A 31 -1.35 5.72 18.59
C SER A 31 -1.84 4.33 18.98
N ASP A 32 -3.02 4.27 19.59
CA ASP A 32 -3.70 3.02 19.90
C ASP A 32 -4.43 2.43 18.69
N ARG A 33 -4.44 3.11 17.54
CA ARG A 33 -5.08 2.62 16.33
C ARG A 33 -4.25 1.53 15.65
N LEU A 34 -4.94 0.50 15.17
CA LEU A 34 -4.36 -0.51 14.30
C LEU A 34 -4.04 0.09 12.91
N GLU A 35 -2.88 -0.30 12.37
CA GLU A 35 -2.49 -0.03 10.99
C GLU A 35 -3.45 -0.78 10.04
N ASN A 36 -3.84 -0.17 8.91
CA ASN A 36 -4.52 -0.91 7.85
C ASN A 36 -3.55 -1.38 6.75
N ASP A 37 -3.94 -2.38 5.96
CA ASP A 37 -3.06 -2.95 4.93
C ASP A 37 -2.66 -1.94 3.84
N ALA A 38 -3.52 -0.97 3.50
CA ALA A 38 -3.15 0.07 2.53
C ALA A 38 -2.05 1.00 3.08
N GLU A 39 -2.11 1.38 4.36
CA GLU A 39 -1.06 2.16 5.05
C GLU A 39 0.26 1.39 5.07
N HIS A 40 0.19 0.09 5.40
CA HIS A 40 1.35 -0.77 5.47
C HIS A 40 2.05 -0.92 4.11
N SER A 41 1.30 -1.20 3.04
CA SER A 41 1.85 -1.32 1.70
C SER A 41 2.45 0.00 1.20
N TRP A 42 1.82 1.14 1.51
CA TRP A 42 2.40 2.45 1.20
C TRP A 42 3.72 2.66 1.94
N HIS A 43 3.78 2.36 3.24
CA HIS A 43 5.00 2.52 4.03
C HIS A 43 6.12 1.62 3.51
N LEU A 44 5.83 0.36 3.17
CA LEU A 44 6.80 -0.56 2.56
C LEU A 44 7.33 -0.02 1.22
N ALA A 45 6.46 0.47 0.33
CA ALA A 45 6.90 1.05 -0.95
C ALA A 45 7.82 2.25 -0.76
N MET A 46 7.50 3.13 0.20
CA MET A 46 8.35 4.27 0.56
C MET A 46 9.68 3.82 1.18
N MET A 47 9.67 2.78 2.03
CA MET A 47 10.89 2.19 2.58
C MET A 47 11.79 1.66 1.46
N THR A 48 11.25 0.94 0.48
CA THR A 48 12.03 0.46 -0.67
C THR A 48 12.70 1.63 -1.39
N ILE A 49 11.97 2.69 -1.72
CA ILE A 49 12.53 3.86 -2.40
C ILE A 49 13.62 4.53 -1.54
N ALA A 50 13.34 4.77 -0.25
CA ALA A 50 14.26 5.45 0.66
C ALA A 50 15.54 4.65 0.96
N LEU A 51 15.45 3.31 0.96
CA LEU A 51 16.58 2.43 1.29
C LEU A 51 17.32 1.91 0.07
N THR A 52 16.88 2.24 -1.16
CA THR A 52 17.51 1.80 -2.42
C THR A 52 18.98 2.25 -2.53
N GLU A 53 19.39 3.32 -1.83
CA GLU A 53 20.76 3.86 -1.89
C GLU A 53 21.80 3.07 -1.08
N ASN A 54 21.42 2.02 -0.34
CA ASN A 54 22.37 1.17 0.40
C ASN A 54 22.44 -0.26 -0.19
N PRO A 55 23.07 -0.45 -1.36
CA PRO A 55 23.24 -1.78 -1.97
C PRO A 55 24.21 -2.69 -1.21
N ASP A 56 24.96 -2.18 -0.22
CA ASP A 56 26.04 -2.89 0.49
C ASP A 56 25.57 -3.98 1.50
N LEU A 57 24.33 -4.46 1.36
CA LEU A 57 23.80 -5.60 2.12
C LEU A 57 23.66 -6.87 1.25
N TYR A 58 24.64 -7.11 0.36
CA TYR A 58 24.94 -8.42 -0.23
C TYR A 58 26.44 -8.59 -0.48
#